data_AF-A0AAJ0B3E7-F1
#
_entry.id   AF-A0AAJ0B3E7-F1
#
_cell.length_a   1.000
_cell.length_b   1.000
_cell.length_c   1.000
_cell.angle_alpha   90.00
_cell.angle_beta   90.00
_cell.angle_gamma   90.00
#
_symmetry.space_group_name_H-M   'P 1'
#
loop_
_entity.id
_entity.type
_entity.pdbx_description
1 polymer ?
#
loop_
_entity_poly.entity_id
_entity_poly.type
_entity_poly.pdbx_seq_one_letter_code
_entity_poly.pdbx_strand_id
1 'polypeptide(L)'
;MRLTAELISNSLSYLNPLHEREMDLRGHRIQAIENLGVAGPHDAFDLTDNDIQMLGNFPLSPRLRTLLLARNRIATIQASMPNSVPNLKNLVLASNSLAELADLDVLGRFGRLTHLVLVDNPVTKKEHYRYWVIWRCPSVRFLDYNKVKDAERDKARELFGEADHPTELASTIMGIKSKTFDVTAAASASADASASRLSRLKLTDKERKRLQDMIKKADSLEEIIRLEKALNEGRLPPGIMVDDDAMEE
;
A
#
# COMPACT_ATOMS: atom_id res chain seq x y z
N MET A 1 0.97 -21.12 -8.25
CA MET A 1 0.16 -21.92 -7.31
C MET A 1 -0.46 -20.96 -6.30
N ARG A 2 -1.63 -21.31 -5.75
CA ARG A 2 -2.26 -20.51 -4.68
C ARG A 2 -1.68 -20.93 -3.33
N LEU A 3 -1.47 -19.99 -2.41
CA LEU A 3 -1.02 -20.32 -1.05
C LEU A 3 -2.22 -20.80 -0.22
N THR A 4 -2.48 -22.10 -0.24
CA THR A 4 -3.62 -22.70 0.47
C THR A 4 -3.25 -23.06 1.92
N ALA A 5 -4.26 -23.21 2.77
CA ALA A 5 -4.06 -23.68 4.14
C ALA A 5 -3.41 -25.08 4.18
N GLU A 6 -3.80 -25.96 3.27
CA GLU A 6 -3.22 -27.30 3.14
C GLU A 6 -1.73 -27.25 2.77
N LEU A 7 -1.34 -26.37 1.84
CA LEU A 7 0.07 -26.18 1.51
C LEU A 7 0.86 -25.73 2.74
N ILE A 8 0.34 -24.75 3.49
CA ILE A 8 0.97 -24.24 4.71
C ILE A 8 1.13 -25.36 5.76
N SER A 9 0.08 -26.14 6.00
CA SER A 9 0.12 -27.24 6.99
C SER A 9 1.08 -28.35 6.62
N ASN A 10 1.27 -28.61 5.32
CA ASN A 10 2.18 -29.63 4.81
C ASN A 10 3.62 -29.11 4.58
N SER A 11 3.85 -27.80 4.72
CA SER A 11 5.16 -27.19 4.51
C SER A 11 6.11 -27.50 5.66
N LEU A 12 7.41 -27.55 5.36
CA LEU A 12 8.42 -27.84 6.37
C LEU A 12 8.53 -26.67 7.35
N SER A 13 8.38 -26.98 8.64
CA SER A 13 8.62 -26.05 9.74
C SER A 13 9.74 -26.60 10.62
N TYR A 14 10.84 -25.86 10.76
CA TYR A 14 12.03 -26.29 11.49
C TYR A 14 12.72 -25.13 12.20
N LEU A 15 13.72 -25.44 13.01
CA LEU A 15 14.56 -24.42 13.65
C LEU A 15 15.74 -24.10 12.73
N ASN A 16 15.84 -22.87 12.26
CA ASN A 16 16.93 -22.45 11.39
C ASN A 16 18.24 -22.25 12.20
N PRO A 17 19.40 -22.00 11.53
CA PRO A 17 20.69 -21.80 12.22
C PRO A 17 20.76 -20.62 13.18
N LEU A 18 19.79 -19.69 13.12
CA LEU A 18 19.68 -18.55 14.04
C LEU A 18 18.73 -18.84 15.21
N HIS A 19 18.29 -20.11 15.36
CA HIS A 19 17.31 -20.53 16.35
C HIS A 19 15.94 -19.84 16.19
N GLU A 20 15.57 -19.48 14.96
CA GLU A 20 14.24 -18.98 14.63
C GLU A 20 13.39 -20.13 14.09
N ARG A 21 12.13 -20.23 14.52
CA ARG A 21 11.19 -21.17 13.91
C ARG A 21 10.82 -20.67 12.52
N GLU A 22 11.34 -21.34 11.51
CA GLU A 22 11.22 -20.98 10.11
C GLU A 22 10.25 -21.92 9.40
N MET A 23 9.36 -21.35 8.59
CA MET A 23 8.54 -22.08 7.65
C MET A 23 9.08 -21.92 6.23
N ASP A 24 9.37 -23.04 5.59
CA ASP A 24 9.87 -23.10 4.20
C ASP A 24 8.70 -23.15 3.21
N LEU A 25 8.55 -22.09 2.44
CA LEU A 25 7.57 -21.95 1.36
C LEU A 25 8.28 -21.69 0.01
N ARG A 26 9.54 -22.09 -0.14
CA ARG A 26 10.34 -21.83 -1.34
C ARG A 26 9.82 -22.55 -2.59
N GLY A 27 9.95 -21.92 -3.75
CA GLY A 27 9.81 -22.61 -5.04
C GLY A 27 8.40 -23.05 -5.44
N HIS A 28 7.36 -22.62 -4.73
CA HIS A 28 5.97 -23.05 -4.98
C HIS A 28 5.25 -22.22 -6.06
N ARG A 29 5.92 -21.23 -6.67
CA ARG A 29 5.31 -20.28 -7.64
C ARG A 29 4.09 -19.58 -7.04
N ILE A 30 4.14 -19.23 -5.76
CA ILE A 30 3.07 -18.52 -5.05
C ILE A 30 2.93 -17.12 -5.65
N GLN A 31 1.72 -16.71 -6.03
CA GLN A 31 1.48 -15.41 -6.66
C GLN A 31 1.07 -14.31 -5.66
N ALA A 32 0.45 -14.71 -4.56
CA ALA A 32 -0.04 -13.80 -3.53
C ALA A 32 0.12 -14.45 -2.15
N ILE A 33 0.45 -13.62 -1.17
CA ILE A 33 0.46 -14.01 0.23
C ILE A 33 -1.00 -13.99 0.72
N GLU A 34 -1.43 -15.10 1.31
CA GLU A 34 -2.77 -15.28 1.86
C GLU A 34 -2.77 -16.50 2.80
N ASN A 35 -3.85 -16.66 3.57
CA ASN A 35 -4.07 -17.82 4.46
C ASN A 35 -3.00 -18.06 5.53
N LEU A 36 -2.05 -17.14 5.75
CA LEU A 36 -1.01 -17.26 6.78
C LEU A 36 -1.55 -17.34 8.22
N GLY A 37 -2.85 -17.08 8.44
CA GLY A 37 -3.50 -17.29 9.74
C GLY A 37 -3.41 -18.73 10.24
N VAL A 38 -3.34 -19.72 9.33
CA VAL A 38 -3.19 -21.14 9.72
C VAL A 38 -1.76 -21.56 10.00
N ALA A 39 -0.76 -20.73 9.66
CA ALA A 39 0.65 -21.06 9.86
C ALA A 39 1.02 -21.11 11.35
N GLY A 40 0.25 -20.50 12.25
CA GLY A 40 0.60 -20.42 13.66
C GLY A 40 1.85 -19.55 13.92
N PRO A 41 2.44 -19.60 15.12
CA PRO A 41 3.48 -18.67 15.52
C PRO A 41 4.85 -19.05 14.93
N HIS A 42 5.30 -18.31 13.92
CA HIS A 42 6.62 -18.43 13.31
C HIS A 42 7.46 -17.16 13.53
N ASP A 43 8.78 -17.35 13.64
CA ASP A 43 9.76 -16.27 13.77
C ASP A 43 10.31 -15.84 12.40
N ALA A 44 10.30 -16.76 11.43
CA ALA A 44 10.75 -16.53 10.06
C ALA A 44 9.83 -17.20 9.03
N PHE A 45 9.64 -16.55 7.88
CA PHE A 45 9.09 -17.19 6.67
C PHE A 45 10.09 -17.08 5.53
N ASP A 46 10.31 -18.20 4.85
CA ASP A 46 11.05 -18.22 3.61
C ASP A 46 10.13 -18.40 2.40
N LEU A 47 9.94 -17.32 1.67
CA LEU A 47 9.12 -17.23 0.47
C LEU A 47 9.98 -17.02 -0.79
N THR A 48 11.26 -17.39 -0.74
CA THR A 48 12.20 -17.26 -1.86
C THR A 48 11.75 -18.08 -3.08
N ASP A 49 12.07 -17.64 -4.30
CA ASP A 49 11.71 -18.35 -5.55
C ASP A 49 10.19 -18.54 -5.75
N ASN A 50 9.44 -17.45 -5.57
CA ASN A 50 8.01 -17.42 -5.85
C ASN A 50 7.67 -16.31 -6.85
N ASP A 51 6.40 -16.13 -7.18
CA ASP A 51 5.91 -15.13 -8.13
C ASP A 51 5.09 -14.03 -7.42
N ILE A 52 5.43 -13.72 -6.16
CA ILE A 52 4.67 -12.79 -5.32
C ILE A 52 4.82 -11.37 -5.86
N GLN A 53 3.70 -10.69 -6.12
CA GLN A 53 3.70 -9.35 -6.74
C GLN A 53 3.57 -8.21 -5.72
N MET A 54 2.98 -8.49 -4.56
CA MET A 54 2.73 -7.51 -3.50
C MET A 54 3.15 -8.08 -2.14
N LEU A 55 3.92 -7.31 -1.38
CA LEU A 55 4.21 -7.59 0.01
C LEU A 55 3.05 -7.08 0.87
N GLY A 56 2.15 -7.97 1.27
CA GLY A 56 0.92 -7.62 1.98
C GLY A 56 0.23 -8.84 2.58
N ASN A 57 -1.00 -8.65 3.05
CA ASN A 57 -1.91 -9.71 3.50
C ASN A 57 -1.41 -10.59 4.65
N PHE A 58 -0.51 -10.07 5.48
CA PHE A 58 -0.11 -10.76 6.71
C PHE A 58 -1.18 -10.60 7.79
N PRO A 59 -1.55 -11.68 8.51
CA PRO A 59 -2.27 -11.56 9.77
C PRO A 59 -1.36 -10.89 10.82
N LEU A 60 -1.95 -10.46 11.94
CA LEU A 60 -1.17 -9.94 13.06
C LEU A 60 -0.21 -11.02 13.58
N SER A 61 1.08 -10.84 13.29
CA SER A 61 2.15 -11.81 13.52
C SER A 61 3.25 -11.17 14.35
N PRO A 62 3.03 -10.96 15.66
CA PRO A 62 3.97 -10.21 16.51
C PRO A 62 5.27 -10.95 16.77
N ARG A 63 5.33 -12.26 16.53
CA ARG A 63 6.56 -13.06 16.65
C ARG A 63 7.48 -12.97 15.44
N LEU A 64 6.93 -12.63 14.27
CA LEU A 64 7.69 -12.63 13.03
C LEU A 64 8.79 -11.57 13.05
N ARG A 65 10.02 -12.01 12.78
CA ARG A 65 11.24 -11.19 12.79
C ARG A 65 11.94 -11.17 11.45
N THR A 66 11.86 -12.26 10.69
CA THR A 66 12.60 -12.43 9.44
C THR A 66 11.67 -12.78 8.29
N LEU A 67 11.77 -12.02 7.19
CA LEU A 67 11.08 -12.31 5.94
C LEU A 67 12.11 -12.44 4.80
N LEU A 68 12.15 -13.62 4.19
CA LEU A 68 12.98 -13.90 3.03
C LEU A 68 12.09 -13.96 1.79
N LEU A 69 12.20 -12.96 0.92
CA LEU A 69 11.36 -12.78 -0.28
C LEU A 69 12.23 -12.59 -1.53
N ALA A 70 13.42 -13.19 -1.53
CA ALA A 70 14.33 -13.08 -2.67
C ALA A 70 13.73 -13.74 -3.92
N ARG A 71 14.09 -13.25 -5.11
CA ARG A 71 13.66 -13.80 -6.41
C ARG A 71 12.13 -13.94 -6.49
N ASN A 72 11.45 -12.82 -6.30
CA ASN A 72 10.01 -12.66 -6.46
C ASN A 72 9.71 -11.51 -7.44
N ARG A 73 8.44 -11.09 -7.56
CA ARG A 73 8.01 -10.00 -8.46
C ARG A 73 7.43 -8.82 -7.70
N ILE A 74 7.89 -8.60 -6.47
CA ILE A 74 7.28 -7.60 -5.57
C ILE A 74 7.52 -6.22 -6.16
N ALA A 75 6.43 -5.54 -6.49
CA ALA A 75 6.43 -4.18 -7.01
C ALA A 75 5.81 -3.18 -6.02
N THR A 76 5.04 -3.67 -5.05
CA THR A 76 4.31 -2.82 -4.08
C THR A 76 4.37 -3.42 -2.68
N ILE A 77 4.43 -2.56 -1.67
CA ILE A 77 4.38 -2.92 -0.25
C ILE A 77 3.11 -2.31 0.35
N GLN A 78 2.26 -3.13 0.94
CA GLN A 78 0.99 -2.68 1.51
C GLN A 78 1.23 -1.80 2.74
N ALA A 79 0.54 -0.66 2.82
CA ALA A 79 0.72 0.33 3.89
C ALA A 79 0.37 -0.18 5.31
N SER A 80 -0.41 -1.26 5.42
CA SER A 80 -0.77 -1.91 6.69
C SER A 80 0.29 -2.87 7.22
N MET A 81 1.31 -3.22 6.43
CA MET A 81 2.34 -4.18 6.82
C MET A 81 3.01 -3.89 8.17
N PRO A 82 3.41 -2.64 8.49
CA PRO A 82 4.00 -2.32 9.79
C PRO A 82 3.09 -2.69 10.99
N ASN A 83 1.77 -2.68 10.80
CA ASN A 83 0.81 -3.04 11.83
C ASN A 83 0.64 -4.56 11.95
N SER A 84 0.71 -5.28 10.82
CA SER A 84 0.60 -6.74 10.80
C SER A 84 1.85 -7.43 11.36
N VAL A 85 3.05 -6.90 11.10
CA VAL A 85 4.34 -7.50 11.49
C VAL A 85 5.21 -6.50 12.26
N PRO A 86 4.76 -6.05 13.45
CA PRO A 86 5.36 -4.90 14.15
C PRO A 86 6.80 -5.13 14.64
N ASN A 87 7.23 -6.38 14.75
CA ASN A 87 8.56 -6.76 15.24
C ASN A 87 9.52 -7.23 14.15
N LEU A 88 9.20 -6.98 12.87
CA LEU A 88 10.06 -7.33 11.75
C LEU A 88 11.43 -6.63 11.88
N LYS A 89 12.51 -7.42 11.81
CA LYS A 89 13.90 -6.96 11.93
C LYS A 89 14.68 -7.13 10.65
N ASN A 90 14.42 -8.21 9.91
CA ASN A 90 15.17 -8.61 8.73
C ASN A 90 14.18 -8.75 7.55
N LEU A 91 14.38 -7.96 6.50
CA LEU A 91 13.58 -8.02 5.29
C LEU A 91 14.51 -8.14 4.08
N VAL A 92 14.44 -9.29 3.41
CA VAL A 92 15.23 -9.57 2.21
C VAL A 92 14.31 -9.53 1.00
N LEU A 93 14.49 -8.52 0.16
CA LEU A 93 13.74 -8.27 -1.07
C LEU A 93 14.66 -8.32 -2.30
N ALA A 94 15.77 -9.06 -2.23
CA ALA A 94 16.72 -9.17 -3.34
C ALA A 94 16.05 -9.70 -4.63
N SER A 95 16.43 -9.15 -5.79
CA SER A 95 15.90 -9.55 -7.10
C SER A 95 14.36 -9.51 -7.17
N ASN A 96 13.78 -8.34 -6.88
CA ASN A 96 12.35 -8.04 -7.01
C ASN A 96 12.11 -6.91 -8.03
N SER A 97 10.88 -6.38 -8.08
CA SER A 97 10.44 -5.40 -9.10
C SER A 97 10.11 -4.02 -8.50
N LEU A 98 10.72 -3.66 -7.36
CA LEU A 98 10.54 -2.33 -6.77
C LEU A 98 11.24 -1.29 -7.65
N ALA A 99 10.45 -0.36 -8.22
CA ALA A 99 10.92 0.57 -9.23
C ALA A 99 11.15 1.98 -8.69
N GLU A 100 10.19 2.54 -7.95
CA GLU A 100 10.23 3.94 -7.49
C GLU A 100 10.73 4.08 -6.06
N LEU A 101 11.43 5.18 -5.78
CA LEU A 101 11.93 5.50 -4.45
C LEU A 101 10.78 5.75 -3.46
N ALA A 102 9.68 6.35 -3.92
CA ALA A 102 8.49 6.60 -3.12
C ALA A 102 7.77 5.30 -2.68
N ASP A 103 7.94 4.20 -3.42
CA ASP A 103 7.34 2.91 -3.04
C ASP A 103 7.98 2.35 -1.75
N LEU A 104 9.19 2.82 -1.41
CA LEU A 104 9.92 2.43 -0.21
C LEU A 104 9.47 3.18 1.04
N ASP A 105 8.63 4.21 0.94
CA ASP A 105 8.20 5.04 2.07
C ASP A 105 7.54 4.24 3.20
N VAL A 106 6.83 3.17 2.84
CA VAL A 106 6.16 2.28 3.79
C VAL A 106 7.19 1.59 4.71
N LEU A 107 8.41 1.35 4.23
CA LEU A 107 9.49 0.72 5.00
C LEU A 107 9.91 1.57 6.21
N GLY A 108 9.78 2.90 6.12
CA GLY A 108 10.11 3.81 7.21
C GLY A 108 9.21 3.65 8.44
N ARG A 109 8.02 3.08 8.27
CA ARG A 109 7.05 2.85 9.35
C ARG A 109 7.38 1.60 10.19
N PHE A 110 8.32 0.76 9.75
CA PHE A 110 8.76 -0.38 10.54
C PHE A 110 9.77 0.05 11.61
N GLY A 111 9.27 0.28 12.83
CA GLY A 111 10.08 0.79 13.94
C GLY A 111 11.23 -0.12 14.39
N ARG A 112 11.24 -1.40 13.99
CA ARG A 112 12.25 -2.40 14.39
C ARG A 112 13.06 -2.98 13.23
N LEU A 113 12.85 -2.50 12.00
CA LEU A 113 13.58 -2.98 10.83
C LEU A 113 15.04 -2.55 10.91
N THR A 114 15.96 -3.50 10.91
CA THR A 114 17.40 -3.25 11.08
C THR A 114 18.24 -3.73 9.90
N HIS A 115 17.83 -4.81 9.24
CA HIS A 115 18.48 -5.35 8.05
C HIS A 115 17.51 -5.30 6.88
N LEU A 116 17.90 -4.57 5.83
CA LEU A 116 17.14 -4.43 4.59
C LEU A 116 18.04 -4.75 3.41
N VAL A 117 17.54 -5.62 2.51
CA VAL A 117 18.24 -5.96 1.27
C VAL A 117 17.30 -5.71 0.10
N LEU A 118 17.70 -4.82 -0.80
CA LEU A 118 16.98 -4.42 -2.02
C LEU A 118 17.84 -4.62 -3.28
N VAL A 119 19.02 -5.24 -3.15
CA VAL A 119 19.91 -5.62 -4.27
C VAL A 119 19.11 -6.21 -5.43
N ASP A 120 19.51 -5.88 -6.67
CA ASP A 120 18.87 -6.32 -7.92
C ASP A 120 17.39 -5.90 -8.08
N ASN A 121 16.96 -4.83 -7.42
CA ASN A 121 15.71 -4.14 -7.78
C ASN A 121 15.99 -2.94 -8.70
N PRO A 122 15.08 -2.57 -9.62
CA PRO A 122 15.25 -1.38 -10.46
C PRO A 122 15.51 -0.09 -9.67
N VAL A 123 14.93 0.05 -8.47
CA VAL A 123 15.14 1.21 -7.58
C VAL A 123 16.61 1.43 -7.19
N THR A 124 17.44 0.38 -7.17
CA THR A 124 18.87 0.48 -6.81
C THR A 124 19.70 1.27 -7.82
N LYS A 125 19.20 1.42 -9.06
CA LYS A 125 19.87 2.18 -10.13
C LYS A 125 19.56 3.67 -10.09
N LYS A 126 18.66 4.11 -9.19
CA LYS A 126 18.25 5.51 -9.10
C LYS A 126 19.27 6.36 -8.36
N GLU A 127 19.34 7.62 -8.76
CA GLU A 127 20.17 8.60 -8.07
C GLU A 127 19.74 8.73 -6.61
N HIS A 128 20.73 8.88 -5.74
CA HIS A 128 20.56 9.00 -4.30
C HIS A 128 19.79 7.86 -3.60
N TYR A 129 19.55 6.71 -4.25
CA TYR A 129 18.82 5.57 -3.70
C TYR A 129 19.25 5.22 -2.26
N ARG A 130 20.56 5.08 -2.04
CA ARG A 130 21.09 4.69 -0.74
C ARG A 130 20.78 5.74 0.34
N TYR A 131 20.99 7.02 0.03
CA TYR A 131 20.69 8.11 0.96
C TYR A 131 19.18 8.24 1.21
N TRP A 132 18.36 8.01 0.18
CA TRP A 132 16.91 8.01 0.28
C TRP A 132 16.43 6.97 1.30
N VAL A 133 16.87 5.72 1.17
CA VAL A 133 16.50 4.65 2.09
C VAL A 133 16.97 4.96 3.52
N ILE A 134 18.20 5.47 3.68
CA ILE A 134 18.74 5.84 4.99
C ILE A 134 17.91 6.96 5.65
N TRP A 135 17.45 7.94 4.86
CA TRP A 135 16.61 9.05 5.32
C TRP A 135 15.21 8.58 5.70
N ARG A 136 14.55 7.79 4.84
CA ARG A 136 13.18 7.29 5.07
C ARG A 136 13.12 6.23 6.17
N CYS A 137 14.16 5.39 6.29
CA CYS A 137 14.19 4.25 7.20
C CYS A 137 15.32 4.41 8.24
N PRO A 138 15.16 5.30 9.24
CA PRO A 138 16.24 5.59 10.19
C PRO A 138 16.62 4.38 11.05
N SER A 139 15.70 3.43 11.28
CA SER A 139 15.91 2.20 12.04
C SER A 139 16.90 1.22 11.38
N VAL A 140 17.08 1.30 10.05
CA VAL A 140 17.95 0.41 9.29
C VAL A 140 19.41 0.64 9.66
N ARG A 141 20.12 -0.45 9.98
CA ARG A 141 21.55 -0.47 10.34
C ARG A 141 22.41 -1.10 9.25
N PHE A 142 21.85 -2.04 8.50
CA PHE A 142 22.50 -2.71 7.39
C PHE A 142 21.58 -2.61 6.17
N LEU A 143 22.10 -2.00 5.10
CA LEU A 143 21.43 -1.86 3.82
C LEU A 143 22.30 -2.50 2.75
N ASP A 144 21.73 -3.47 2.02
CA ASP A 144 22.41 -4.20 0.94
C ASP A 144 23.74 -4.80 1.41
N TYR A 145 23.69 -5.48 2.56
CA TYR A 145 24.83 -6.10 3.27
C TYR A 145 25.92 -5.12 3.75
N ASN A 146 25.72 -3.81 3.56
CA ASN A 146 26.65 -2.78 3.99
C ASN A 146 26.14 -2.04 5.22
N LYS A 147 27.01 -1.88 6.22
CA LYS A 147 26.69 -1.11 7.43
C LYS A 147 26.45 0.36 7.07
N VAL A 148 25.36 0.93 7.56
CA VAL A 148 25.05 2.36 7.46
C VAL A 148 25.92 3.13 8.43
N LYS A 149 26.66 4.13 7.94
CA LYS A 149 27.51 5.01 8.76
C LYS A 149 26.80 6.33 9.06
N ASP A 150 27.19 6.98 10.15
CA ASP A 150 26.59 8.26 10.56
C ASP A 150 26.84 9.38 9.54
N ALA A 151 28.04 9.40 8.94
CA ALA A 151 28.34 10.34 7.84
C ALA A 151 27.38 10.20 6.63
N GLU A 152 26.81 9.02 6.39
CA GLU A 152 25.79 8.85 5.34
C GLU A 152 24.43 9.37 5.78
N ARG A 153 24.11 9.27 7.08
CA ARG A 153 22.87 9.83 7.65
C ARG A 153 22.89 11.35 7.61
N ASP A 154 24.02 11.96 7.92
CA ASP A 154 24.16 13.42 7.89
C ASP A 154 24.04 13.95 6.46
N LYS A 155 24.71 13.31 5.49
CA LYS A 155 24.54 13.63 4.06
C LYS A 155 23.10 13.45 3.58
N ALA A 156 22.41 12.39 4.03
CA ALA A 156 21.03 12.16 3.65
C ALA A 156 20.11 13.27 4.21
N ARG A 157 20.36 13.76 5.42
CA ARG A 157 19.66 14.91 6.00
C ARG A 157 19.97 16.23 5.27
N GLU A 158 21.20 16.42 4.82
CA GLU A 158 21.57 17.61 4.03
C GLU A 158 20.86 17.63 2.67
N LEU A 159 20.75 16.47 2.01
CA LEU A 159 20.12 16.35 0.70
C LEU A 159 18.58 16.45 0.74
N PHE A 160 17.95 15.85 1.75
CA PHE A 160 16.50 15.69 1.81
C PHE A 160 15.81 16.49 2.93
N GLY A 161 16.58 17.14 3.79
CA GLY A 161 16.08 17.91 4.92
C GLY A 161 15.68 17.03 6.11
N GLU A 162 14.77 17.56 6.93
CA GLU A 162 14.16 16.83 8.04
C GLU A 162 12.88 16.14 7.62
N ALA A 163 12.45 15.12 8.36
CA ALA A 163 11.26 14.34 8.03
C ALA A 163 9.97 15.18 7.95
N ASP A 164 9.89 16.27 8.74
CA ASP A 164 8.76 17.20 8.76
C ASP A 164 8.86 18.32 7.70
N HIS A 165 10.07 18.62 7.23
CA HIS A 165 10.34 19.68 6.26
C HIS A 165 11.23 19.14 5.13
N PRO A 166 10.64 18.36 4.20
CA PRO A 166 11.38 17.79 3.08
C PRO A 166 11.83 18.88 2.10
N THR A 167 13.04 18.75 1.56
CA THR A 167 13.55 19.61 0.48
C THR A 167 12.72 19.44 -0.80
N GLU A 168 12.79 20.40 -1.74
CA GLU A 168 12.13 20.31 -3.05
C GLU A 168 12.49 19.01 -3.81
N LEU A 169 13.74 18.56 -3.72
CA LEU A 169 14.19 17.29 -4.28
C LEU A 169 13.42 16.10 -3.69
N ALA A 170 13.25 16.07 -2.37
CA ALA A 170 12.51 15.02 -1.69
C ALA A 170 11.03 15.05 -2.09
N SER A 171 10.43 16.22 -2.16
CA SER A 171 9.04 16.40 -2.60
C SER A 171 8.81 15.93 -4.03
N THR A 172 9.76 16.20 -4.92
CA THR A 172 9.73 15.73 -6.31
C THR A 172 9.78 14.20 -6.38
N ILE A 173 10.71 13.58 -5.64
CA ILE A 173 10.85 12.12 -5.59
C ILE A 173 9.58 11.46 -5.00
N MET A 174 8.99 12.03 -3.95
CA MET A 174 7.74 11.52 -3.35
C MET A 174 6.54 11.54 -4.31
N GLY A 175 6.53 12.48 -5.26
CA GLY A 175 5.49 12.60 -6.27
C GLY A 175 5.56 11.52 -7.36
N ILE A 176 6.72 10.87 -7.54
CA ILE A 176 6.94 9.84 -8.55
C ILE A 176 6.69 8.47 -7.92
N LYS A 177 5.46 7.97 -8.06
CA LYS A 177 5.05 6.64 -7.59
C LYS A 177 4.83 5.68 -8.76
N SER A 178 5.08 4.40 -8.51
CA SER A 178 4.77 3.36 -9.49
C SER A 178 3.27 3.32 -9.76
N LYS A 179 2.89 3.22 -11.05
CA LYS A 179 1.50 2.95 -11.44
C LYS A 179 1.19 1.46 -11.27
N THR A 180 0.99 1.01 -10.04
CA THR A 180 0.57 -0.37 -9.77
C THR A 180 -0.93 -0.43 -9.53
N PHE A 181 -1.62 -1.31 -10.27
CA PHE A 181 -3.05 -1.59 -10.09
C PHE A 181 -3.28 -2.18 -8.70
N ASP A 182 -3.89 -1.41 -7.81
CA ASP A 182 -4.17 -1.83 -6.44
C ASP A 182 -5.40 -2.76 -6.42
N VAL A 183 -5.16 -4.08 -6.43
CA VAL A 183 -6.23 -5.10 -6.41
C VAL A 183 -6.94 -5.16 -5.04
N THR A 184 -6.38 -4.50 -4.01
CA THR A 184 -6.98 -4.44 -2.67
C THR A 184 -8.27 -3.62 -2.61
N ALA A 185 -8.55 -2.77 -3.61
CA ALA A 185 -9.81 -2.06 -3.73
C ALA A 185 -11.01 -2.97 -4.07
N ALA A 186 -10.78 -4.20 -4.53
CA ALA A 186 -11.85 -5.15 -4.87
C ALA A 186 -12.38 -5.94 -3.66
N ALA A 187 -11.59 -6.09 -2.59
CA ALA A 187 -11.99 -6.86 -1.40
C ALA A 187 -12.66 -6.01 -0.30
N SER A 188 -12.52 -4.69 -0.36
CA SER A 188 -13.26 -3.72 0.48
C SER A 188 -14.54 -3.19 -0.19
N ALA A 189 -14.81 -3.60 -1.43
CA ALA A 189 -15.97 -3.15 -2.21
C ALA A 189 -17.34 -3.69 -1.73
N SER A 190 -17.38 -4.58 -0.73
CA SER A 190 -18.63 -5.12 -0.17
C SER A 190 -19.09 -4.45 1.13
N ALA A 191 -18.38 -3.43 1.64
CA ALA A 191 -18.74 -2.77 2.90
C ALA A 191 -18.94 -1.24 2.81
N ASP A 192 -18.68 -0.61 1.66
CA ASP A 192 -18.75 0.86 1.52
C ASP A 192 -19.76 1.34 0.47
N ALA A 193 -20.79 0.53 0.19
CA ALA A 193 -21.84 0.86 -0.78
C ALA A 193 -22.80 1.99 -0.33
N SER A 194 -22.53 2.64 0.80
CA SER A 194 -23.36 3.71 1.37
C SER A 194 -22.71 5.11 1.28
N ALA A 195 -21.43 5.23 0.96
CA ALA A 195 -20.73 6.52 0.92
C ALA A 195 -20.62 7.07 -0.52
N SER A 196 -21.68 7.78 -0.92
CA SER A 196 -21.70 8.80 -1.99
C SER A 196 -21.58 8.33 -3.45
N ARG A 197 -22.67 7.78 -4.00
CA ARG A 197 -22.92 7.86 -5.47
C ARG A 197 -23.10 9.32 -5.94
N LEU A 198 -23.38 10.25 -5.01
CA LEU A 198 -23.42 11.70 -5.23
C LEU A 198 -22.10 12.29 -5.75
N SER A 199 -20.94 11.75 -5.36
CA SER A 199 -19.63 12.29 -5.76
C SER A 199 -19.29 11.99 -7.23
N ARG A 200 -20.05 11.09 -7.88
CA ARG A 200 -19.92 10.75 -9.30
C ARG A 200 -20.70 11.67 -10.24
N LEU A 201 -21.69 12.42 -9.73
CA LEU A 201 -22.31 13.49 -10.51
C LEU A 201 -21.45 14.75 -10.39
N LYS A 202 -20.73 15.08 -11.45
CA LYS A 202 -20.10 16.40 -11.62
C LYS A 202 -21.20 17.44 -11.87
N LEU A 203 -21.93 17.79 -10.82
CA LEU A 203 -22.92 18.88 -10.85
C LEU A 203 -22.20 20.22 -10.86
N THR A 204 -22.61 21.09 -11.76
CA THR A 204 -22.21 22.49 -11.75
C THR A 204 -22.80 23.20 -10.53
N ASP A 205 -22.17 24.30 -10.09
CA ASP A 205 -22.63 25.03 -8.89
C ASP A 205 -24.04 25.60 -9.05
N LYS A 206 -24.47 25.88 -10.29
CA LYS A 206 -25.85 26.30 -10.62
C LYS A 206 -26.87 25.18 -10.40
N GLU A 207 -26.54 23.95 -10.81
CA GLU A 207 -27.41 22.77 -10.62
C GLU A 207 -27.54 22.39 -9.14
N ARG A 208 -26.44 22.49 -8.38
CA ARG A 208 -26.45 22.27 -6.92
C ARG A 208 -27.36 23.26 -6.20
N LYS A 209 -27.30 24.54 -6.59
CA LYS A 209 -28.13 25.59 -5.99
C LYS A 209 -29.62 25.38 -6.28
N ARG A 210 -29.98 25.05 -7.52
CA ARG A 210 -31.37 24.73 -7.89
C ARG A 210 -31.90 23.50 -7.16
N LEU A 211 -31.09 22.45 -7.04
CA LEU A 211 -31.45 21.25 -6.29
C LEU A 211 -31.69 21.57 -4.80
N GLN A 212 -30.84 22.41 -4.21
CA GLN A 212 -31.02 22.84 -2.82
C GLN A 212 -32.29 23.67 -2.62
N ASP A 213 -32.63 24.53 -3.58
CA ASP A 213 -33.86 25.32 -3.54
C ASP A 213 -35.12 24.45 -3.73
N MET A 214 -35.05 23.39 -4.55
CA MET A 214 -36.13 22.41 -4.69
C MET A 214 -36.36 21.62 -3.41
N ILE A 215 -35.30 21.16 -2.74
CA ILE A 215 -35.41 20.46 -1.45
C ILE A 215 -36.04 21.38 -0.39
N LYS A 216 -35.70 22.68 -0.39
CA LYS A 216 -36.28 23.66 0.54
C LYS A 216 -37.73 24.01 0.25
N LYS A 217 -38.19 23.87 -1.00
CA LYS A 217 -39.57 24.16 -1.43
C LYS A 217 -40.50 22.94 -1.39
N ALA A 218 -39.99 21.75 -1.10
CA ALA A 218 -40.81 20.54 -1.04
C ALA A 218 -41.69 20.58 0.22
N ASP A 219 -43.00 20.71 0.03
CA ASP A 219 -43.99 20.84 1.11
C ASP A 219 -44.52 19.48 1.60
N SER A 220 -44.10 18.37 0.97
CA SER A 220 -44.53 17.01 1.34
C SER A 220 -43.36 16.04 1.55
N LEU A 221 -43.51 15.15 2.54
CA LEU A 221 -42.52 14.13 2.88
C LEU A 221 -42.29 13.14 1.72
N GLU A 222 -43.33 12.86 0.93
CA GLU A 222 -43.25 11.99 -0.25
C GLU A 222 -42.37 12.59 -1.36
N GLU A 223 -42.40 13.92 -1.50
CA GLU A 223 -41.60 14.63 -2.50
C GLU A 223 -40.11 14.65 -2.12
N ILE A 224 -39.80 14.79 -0.82
CA ILE A 224 -38.44 14.67 -0.31
C ILE A 224 -37.88 13.26 -0.55
N ILE A 225 -38.65 12.22 -0.25
CA ILE A 225 -38.26 10.81 -0.47
C ILE A 225 -38.01 10.54 -1.97
N ARG A 226 -38.83 11.12 -2.85
CA ARG A 226 -38.66 10.99 -4.30
C ARG A 226 -37.38 11.67 -4.79
N LEU A 227 -37.05 12.86 -4.27
CA LEU A 227 -35.83 13.59 -4.60
C LEU A 227 -34.57 12.86 -4.09
N GLU A 228 -34.60 12.35 -2.86
CA GLU A 228 -33.52 11.54 -2.29
C GLU A 228 -33.29 10.25 -3.08
N LYS A 229 -34.38 9.57 -3.48
CA LYS A 229 -34.30 8.35 -4.30
C LYS A 229 -33.67 8.63 -5.66
N ALA A 230 -34.06 9.73 -6.33
CA ALA A 230 -33.47 10.12 -7.61
C ALA A 230 -31.96 10.44 -7.48
N LEU A 231 -31.56 11.14 -6.42
CA LEU A 231 -30.16 11.41 -6.09
C LEU A 231 -29.36 10.13 -5.82
N ASN A 232 -29.94 9.16 -5.13
CA ASN A 232 -29.30 7.89 -4.82
C ASN A 232 -29.17 6.96 -6.05
N GLU A 233 -30.14 7.04 -6.97
CA GLU A 233 -30.11 6.40 -8.28
C GLU A 233 -29.18 7.12 -9.28
N GLY A 234 -28.62 8.27 -8.88
CA GLY A 234 -27.67 9.04 -9.66
C GLY A 234 -28.29 9.78 -10.86
N ARG A 235 -29.59 10.06 -10.80
CA ARG A 235 -30.35 10.75 -11.85
C ARG A 235 -30.80 12.12 -11.33
N LEU A 236 -30.55 13.17 -12.12
CA LEU A 236 -31.05 14.50 -11.79
C LEU A 236 -32.59 14.55 -11.93
N PRO A 237 -33.31 15.10 -10.93
CA PRO A 237 -34.73 15.39 -11.06
C PRO A 237 -35.05 16.26 -12.29
N PRO A 238 -36.18 16.03 -12.97
CA PRO A 238 -36.59 16.83 -14.13
C PRO A 238 -36.73 18.31 -13.75
N GLY A 239 -36.12 19.22 -14.52
CA GLY A 239 -36.10 20.67 -14.28
C GLY A 239 -34.76 21.24 -13.80
N ILE A 240 -33.76 20.39 -13.50
CA ILE A 240 -32.41 20.83 -13.10
C ILE A 240 -31.45 20.93 -14.28
N MET A 241 -31.69 20.18 -15.37
CA MET A 241 -30.91 20.31 -16.59
C MET A 241 -31.15 21.69 -17.22
N VAL A 242 -30.07 22.43 -17.42
CA VAL A 242 -30.08 23.63 -18.26
C VAL A 242 -29.89 23.13 -19.69
N ASP A 243 -30.91 23.25 -20.53
CA ASP A 243 -30.67 23.24 -21.97
C ASP A 243 -29.88 24.51 -22.26
N ASP A 244 -28.60 24.37 -22.60
CA ASP A 244 -27.71 25.50 -22.95
C ASP A 244 -28.02 26.09 -24.34
N ASP A 245 -29.20 25.81 -24.93
CA ASP A 245 -29.59 26.19 -26.30
C ASP A 245 -30.97 26.87 -26.38
N ALA A 246 -31.21 27.95 -25.62
CA ALA A 246 -32.35 28.82 -25.88
C ALA A 246 -32.06 30.31 -25.60
N MET A 247 -31.78 31.02 -26.71
CA MET A 247 -31.86 32.47 -26.94
C MET A 247 -30.76 33.37 -26.35
N GLU A 248 -29.69 33.51 -27.15
CA GLU A 248 -29.29 34.84 -27.64
C GLU A 248 -30.51 35.51 -28.32
N GLU A 249 -30.97 36.63 -27.76
CA GLU A 249 -31.40 37.86 -28.46
C GLU A 249 -31.63 38.99 -27.45
#